data_AF-A0A840UNI4-F1
#
_entry.id   AF-A0A840UNI4-F1
#
_cell.length_a   1.000
_cell.length_b   1.000
_cell.length_c   1.000
_cell.angle_alpha   90.00
_cell.angle_beta   90.00
_cell.angle_gamma   90.00
#
_symmetry.space_group_name_H-M   'P 1'
#
loop_
_entity.id
_entity.type
_entity.pdbx_description
1 polymer ?
#
loop_
_entity_poly.entity_id
_entity_poly.type
_entity_poly.pdbx_seq_one_letter_code
_entity_poly.pdbx_strand_id
1 'polypeptide(L)'
;MRNNEAGIYGGVQEPAAYVAIGIQKDGIRDVLGMWVGENESAKFWLGILNILKNHGVENILIACIDGLSGFANAIEAVFSKTENQQCVIHQIRNSTKDVSYKDTKALMADLKIVYAAVDEPTALYQLDTFDEK
;
A
#
# COMPACT_ATOMS: atom_id res chain seq x y z
N MET A 1 -1.65 45.17 12.72
CA MET A 1 -2.54 45.47 11.59
C MET A 1 -1.72 45.98 10.42
N ARG A 2 -1.47 45.12 9.42
CA ARG A 2 -1.09 45.53 8.07
C ARG A 2 -1.88 44.62 7.13
N ASN A 3 -2.82 45.24 6.43
CA ASN A 3 -3.71 44.63 5.47
C ASN A 3 -2.89 44.16 4.26
N ASN A 4 -3.16 42.95 3.79
CA ASN A 4 -2.78 42.53 2.44
C ASN A 4 -3.97 41.78 1.83
N GLU A 5 -4.87 42.54 1.21
CA GLU A 5 -5.88 42.02 0.30
C GLU A 5 -5.33 42.16 -1.13
N ALA A 6 -4.87 41.04 -1.69
CA ALA A 6 -4.84 40.77 -3.14
C ALA A 6 -4.62 39.26 -3.30
N GLY A 7 -5.62 38.58 -3.85
CA GLY A 7 -5.67 37.13 -3.93
C GLY A 7 -4.65 36.51 -4.89
N ILE A 8 -4.15 35.35 -4.49
CA ILE A 8 -3.56 34.35 -5.37
C ILE A 8 -4.24 33.02 -5.04
N TYR A 9 -4.82 32.43 -6.07
CA TYR A 9 -5.61 31.21 -6.12
C TYR A 9 -4.99 30.03 -5.33
N GLY A 10 -5.83 29.38 -4.51
CA GLY A 10 -5.74 27.97 -4.10
C GLY A 10 -4.43 27.52 -3.42
N GLY A 11 -4.49 27.17 -2.14
CA GLY A 11 -3.35 26.57 -1.44
C GLY A 11 -2.77 25.37 -2.20
N VAL A 12 -1.44 25.18 -2.11
CA VAL A 12 -0.76 24.01 -2.68
C VAL A 12 -1.39 22.76 -2.09
N GLN A 13 -1.98 21.92 -2.94
CA GLN A 13 -2.45 20.59 -2.58
C GLN A 13 -1.38 19.57 -2.95
N GLU A 14 -1.16 18.58 -2.09
CA GLU A 14 -0.26 17.44 -2.35
C GLU A 14 -1.12 16.19 -2.62
N PRO A 15 -1.68 16.02 -3.83
CA PRO A 15 -2.48 14.86 -4.14
C PRO A 15 -1.61 13.61 -4.28
N ALA A 16 -2.16 12.46 -3.88
CA ALA A 16 -1.51 11.18 -4.07
C ALA A 16 -1.95 10.56 -5.40
N ALA A 17 -0.97 10.00 -6.13
CA ALA A 17 -1.22 9.17 -7.30
C ALA A 17 -1.16 7.69 -6.91
N TYR A 18 -2.23 6.96 -7.21
CA TYR A 18 -2.36 5.53 -6.95
C TYR A 18 -2.23 4.76 -8.26
N VAL A 19 -1.35 3.75 -8.28
CA VAL A 19 -1.09 2.92 -9.44
C VAL A 19 -1.47 1.48 -9.11
N ALA A 20 -2.30 0.86 -9.95
CA ALA A 20 -2.58 -0.57 -9.86
C ALA A 20 -1.69 -1.33 -10.86
N ILE A 21 -0.91 -2.28 -10.35
CA ILE A 21 -0.08 -3.18 -11.16
C ILE A 21 -0.62 -4.59 -10.98
N GLY A 22 -1.02 -5.21 -12.08
CA GLY A 22 -1.51 -6.59 -12.12
C GLY A 22 -0.39 -7.54 -12.52
N ILE A 23 -0.41 -8.76 -11.97
CA ILE A 23 0.43 -9.87 -12.43
C ILE A 23 -0.48 -11.01 -12.85
N GLN A 24 -0.38 -11.43 -14.11
CA GLN A 24 -1.18 -12.50 -14.68
C GLN A 24 -0.58 -13.87 -14.34
N LYS A 25 -1.33 -14.96 -14.61
CA LYS A 25 -0.93 -16.34 -14.26
C LYS A 25 0.32 -16.82 -15.00
N ASP A 26 0.61 -16.23 -16.15
CA ASP A 26 1.82 -16.45 -16.94
C ASP A 26 3.01 -15.60 -16.48
N GLY A 27 2.83 -14.77 -15.44
CA GLY A 27 3.85 -13.90 -14.88
C GLY A 27 3.98 -12.54 -15.57
N ILE A 28 3.14 -12.23 -16.56
CA ILE A 28 3.14 -10.92 -17.22
C ILE A 28 2.67 -9.85 -16.24
N ARG A 29 3.43 -8.74 -16.18
CA ARG A 29 3.12 -7.59 -15.35
C ARG A 29 2.64 -6.44 -16.21
N ASP A 30 1.48 -5.90 -15.85
CA ASP A 30 0.87 -4.77 -16.56
C ASP A 30 0.40 -3.69 -15.58
N VAL A 31 0.48 -2.44 -16.01
CA VAL A 31 -0.15 -1.32 -15.30
C VAL A 31 -1.62 -1.31 -15.69
N LEU A 32 -2.50 -1.62 -14.73
CA LEU A 32 -3.95 -1.69 -14.95
C LEU A 32 -4.61 -0.31 -14.92
N GLY A 33 -3.95 0.66 -14.28
CA GLY A 33 -4.38 2.06 -14.28
C GLY A 33 -3.64 2.91 -13.26
N MET A 34 -3.86 4.22 -13.38
CA MET A 34 -3.35 5.23 -12.47
C MET A 34 -4.45 6.26 -12.21
N TRP A 35 -4.65 6.60 -10.94
CA TRP A 35 -5.67 7.55 -10.50
C TRP A 35 -5.06 8.53 -9.51
N VAL A 36 -5.33 9.82 -9.71
CA VAL A 36 -4.98 10.85 -8.73
C VAL A 36 -6.17 10.99 -7.79
N GLY A 37 -5.94 10.76 -6.49
CA GLY A 37 -6.97 10.88 -5.48
C GLY A 37 -6.78 12.13 -4.62
N GLU A 38 -7.87 12.82 -4.35
CA GLU A 38 -7.93 13.90 -3.37
C GLU A 38 -8.31 13.38 -1.97
N ASN A 39 -8.91 12.18 -1.88
CA ASN A 39 -9.24 11.50 -0.62
C ASN A 39 -9.21 9.96 -0.75
N GLU A 40 -8.78 9.28 0.32
CA GLU A 40 -8.72 7.81 0.43
C GLU A 40 -10.00 7.22 1.03
N SER A 41 -11.16 7.61 0.50
CA SER A 41 -12.44 7.10 1.02
C SER A 41 -12.75 5.69 0.48
N ALA A 42 -13.54 4.91 1.22
CA ALA A 42 -14.06 3.62 0.72
C ALA A 42 -14.80 3.76 -0.63
N LYS A 43 -15.49 4.89 -0.85
CA LYS A 43 -16.17 5.20 -2.11
C LYS A 43 -15.19 5.42 -3.26
N PHE A 44 -14.06 6.08 -3.01
CA PHE A 44 -13.01 6.27 -4.00
C PHE A 44 -12.44 4.91 -4.46
N TRP A 45 -12.08 4.05 -3.51
CA TRP A 45 -11.58 2.69 -3.81
C TRP A 45 -12.61 1.85 -4.56
N LEU A 46 -13.87 1.88 -4.13
CA LEU A 46 -14.96 1.17 -4.81
C LEU A 46 -15.10 1.62 -6.26
N GLY A 47 -14.93 2.92 -6.54
CA GLY A 47 -14.92 3.46 -7.90
C GLY A 47 -13.81 2.85 -8.76
N ILE A 48 -12.57 2.87 -8.26
CA ILE A 48 -11.41 2.28 -8.96
C ILE A 48 -11.61 0.79 -9.23
N LEU A 49 -12.05 0.03 -8.23
CA LEU A 49 -12.25 -1.41 -8.36
C LEU A 49 -13.34 -1.77 -9.37
N ASN A 50 -14.42 -0.97 -9.44
CA ASN A 50 -15.44 -1.15 -10.48
C ASN A 50 -14.93 -0.79 -11.87
N ILE A 51 -14.06 0.21 -12.01
CA ILE A 51 -13.39 0.50 -13.30
C ILE A 51 -12.58 -0.71 -13.74
N LEU A 52 -11.77 -1.28 -12.86
CA LEU A 52 -10.99 -2.49 -13.15
C LEU A 52 -11.89 -3.65 -13.60
N LYS A 53 -12.99 -3.90 -12.88
CA LYS A 53 -13.98 -4.92 -13.23
C LYS A 53 -14.61 -4.68 -14.60
N ASN A 54 -15.00 -3.43 -14.88
CA ASN A 54 -15.57 -3.04 -16.17
C ASN A 54 -14.56 -3.13 -17.33
N HIS A 55 -13.26 -3.02 -17.03
CA HIS A 55 -12.17 -3.22 -18.00
C HIS A 55 -11.77 -4.69 -18.18
N GLY A 56 -12.52 -5.63 -17.59
CA GLY A 56 -12.34 -7.06 -17.81
C GLY A 56 -11.52 -7.79 -16.75
N VAL A 57 -11.17 -7.13 -15.63
CA VAL A 57 -10.61 -7.86 -14.48
C VAL A 57 -11.72 -8.70 -13.86
N GLU A 58 -11.67 -10.01 -14.07
CA GLU A 58 -12.70 -10.93 -13.57
C GLU A 58 -12.49 -11.32 -12.11
N ASN A 59 -11.24 -11.63 -11.74
CA ASN A 59 -10.88 -12.15 -10.43
C ASN A 59 -9.50 -11.63 -10.00
N ILE A 60 -9.40 -11.27 -8.72
CA ILE A 60 -8.13 -10.95 -8.06
C ILE A 60 -7.95 -11.98 -6.95
N LEU A 61 -6.86 -12.74 -6.97
CA LEU A 61 -6.59 -13.72 -5.91
C LEU A 61 -6.06 -13.04 -4.66
N ILE A 62 -5.06 -12.17 -4.83
CA ILE A 62 -4.40 -11.43 -3.74
C ILE A 62 -4.33 -9.96 -4.15
N ALA A 63 -4.75 -9.07 -3.25
CA ALA A 63 -4.48 -7.64 -3.33
C ALA A 63 -3.45 -7.25 -2.27
N CYS A 64 -2.34 -6.65 -2.69
CA CYS A 64 -1.24 -6.25 -1.82
C CYS A 64 -1.18 -4.72 -1.74
N ILE A 65 -1.56 -4.13 -0.60
CA ILE A 65 -1.74 -2.68 -0.43
C ILE A 65 -1.04 -2.14 0.82
N ASP A 66 -0.83 -0.83 0.91
CA ASP A 66 -0.19 -0.15 2.06
C ASP A 66 -1.14 0.09 3.25
N GLY A 67 -2.11 -0.81 3.49
CA GLY A 67 -3.08 -0.61 4.58
C GLY A 67 -4.03 0.58 4.38
N LEU A 68 -4.39 0.87 3.13
CA LEU A 68 -5.26 1.97 2.73
C LEU A 68 -6.64 1.91 3.40
N SER A 69 -7.04 3.02 4.02
CA SER A 69 -8.30 3.09 4.78
C SER A 69 -9.50 2.84 3.87
N GLY A 70 -10.41 1.97 4.30
CA GLY A 70 -11.64 1.65 3.56
C GLY A 70 -11.44 0.77 2.31
N PHE A 71 -10.20 0.46 1.91
CA PHE A 71 -9.94 -0.41 0.76
C PHE A 71 -10.42 -1.84 1.00
N ALA A 72 -10.19 -2.39 2.19
CA ALA A 72 -10.61 -3.75 2.56
C ALA A 72 -12.12 -3.97 2.31
N ASN A 73 -12.95 -3.04 2.79
CA ASN A 73 -14.40 -3.09 2.59
C ASN A 73 -14.77 -2.95 1.10
N ALA A 74 -14.04 -2.10 0.36
CA ALA A 74 -14.31 -1.86 -1.06
C ALA A 74 -13.97 -3.08 -1.92
N ILE A 75 -12.84 -3.76 -1.64
CA ILE A 75 -12.43 -4.93 -2.41
C ILE A 75 -13.30 -6.14 -2.11
N GLU A 76 -13.70 -6.35 -0.85
CA GLU A 76 -14.66 -7.40 -0.49
C GLU A 76 -16.01 -7.23 -1.23
N ALA A 77 -16.45 -5.99 -1.44
CA ALA A 77 -17.69 -5.69 -2.16
C ALA A 77 -17.62 -5.97 -3.68
N VAL A 78 -16.45 -5.84 -4.32
CA VAL A 78 -16.31 -5.99 -5.78
C VAL A 78 -15.76 -7.36 -6.18
N PHE A 79 -14.80 -7.85 -5.41
CA PHE A 79 -14.04 -9.10 -5.57
C PHE A 79 -14.02 -9.87 -4.24
N SER A 80 -15.16 -10.42 -3.83
CA SER A 80 -15.37 -11.04 -2.51
C SER A 80 -14.48 -12.25 -2.18
N LYS A 81 -13.76 -12.81 -3.16
CA LYS A 81 -12.83 -13.92 -2.97
C LYS A 81 -11.37 -13.48 -2.88
N THR A 82 -11.09 -12.18 -2.93
CA THR A 82 -9.73 -11.66 -2.87
C THR A 82 -9.21 -11.68 -1.45
N GLU A 83 -8.02 -12.23 -1.27
CA GLU A 83 -7.26 -12.09 -0.03
C GLU A 83 -6.58 -10.72 -0.01
N ASN A 84 -6.88 -9.93 1.03
CA ASN A 84 -6.28 -8.61 1.22
C ASN A 84 -5.05 -8.74 2.12
N GLN A 85 -3.88 -8.41 1.57
CA GLN A 85 -2.60 -8.49 2.26
C GLN A 85 -1.97 -7.09 2.38
N GLN A 86 -1.39 -6.80 3.54
CA GLN A 86 -0.55 -5.62 3.69
C GLN A 86 0.81 -5.82 3.03
N CYS A 87 1.26 -4.80 2.30
CA CYS A 87 2.49 -4.86 1.54
C CYS A 87 3.71 -4.78 2.45
N VAL A 88 4.44 -5.90 2.55
CA VAL A 88 5.71 -5.98 3.31
C VAL A 88 6.73 -4.93 2.85
N ILE A 89 6.77 -4.58 1.57
CA ILE A 89 7.68 -3.53 1.07
C ILE A 89 7.32 -2.16 1.63
N HIS A 90 6.03 -1.84 1.75
CA HIS A 90 5.63 -0.57 2.37
C HIS A 90 5.85 -0.58 3.88
N GLN A 91 5.59 -1.70 4.55
CA GLN A 91 5.92 -1.87 5.97
C GLN A 91 7.41 -1.65 6.23
N ILE A 92 8.29 -2.33 5.47
CA ILE A 92 9.74 -2.15 5.54
C ILE A 92 10.14 -0.68 5.31
N ARG A 93 9.62 -0.05 4.24
CA ARG A 93 9.92 1.36 3.95
C ARG A 93 9.51 2.25 5.11
N ASN A 94 8.31 2.03 5.68
CA ASN A 94 7.81 2.78 6.83
C ASN A 94 8.72 2.59 8.05
N SER A 95 9.12 1.35 8.38
CA SER A 95 10.04 1.08 9.49
C SER A 95 11.42 1.72 9.33
N THR A 96 11.92 1.85 8.09
CA THR A 96 13.24 2.46 7.85
C THR A 96 13.25 3.99 7.91
N LYS A 97 12.09 4.66 7.91
CA LYS A 97 12.01 6.15 7.87
C LYS A 97 12.61 6.80 9.12
N ASP A 98 12.50 6.13 10.27
CA ASP A 98 12.93 6.66 11.56
C ASP A 98 14.35 6.21 11.94
N VAL A 99 15.05 5.51 11.04
CA VAL A 99 16.36 4.92 11.29
C VAL A 99 17.45 5.66 10.51
N SER A 100 18.59 5.89 11.15
CA SER A 100 19.74 6.54 10.51
C SER A 100 20.27 5.70 9.34
N TYR A 101 20.79 6.36 8.31
CA TYR A 101 21.37 5.66 7.15
C TYR A 101 22.46 4.65 7.51
N LYS A 102 23.22 4.92 8.58
CA LYS A 102 24.29 4.01 9.05
C LYS A 102 23.73 2.69 9.58
N ASP A 103 22.54 2.74 10.18
CA ASP A 103 21.93 1.62 10.87
C ASP A 103 20.89 0.89 9.98
N THR A 104 20.41 1.53 8.91
CA THR A 104 19.43 0.94 7.97
C THR A 104 19.87 -0.43 7.48
N LYS A 105 21.15 -0.64 7.18
CA LYS A 105 21.65 -1.93 6.69
C LYS A 105 21.52 -3.04 7.75
N ALA A 106 21.81 -2.74 9.01
CA ALA A 106 21.68 -3.69 10.11
C ALA A 106 20.21 -4.02 10.36
N LEU A 107 19.36 -2.99 10.45
CA LEU A 107 17.91 -3.13 10.60
C LEU A 107 17.31 -4.00 9.49
N MET A 108 17.68 -3.76 8.23
CA MET A 108 17.20 -4.53 7.08
C MET A 108 17.64 -6.00 7.11
N ALA A 109 18.82 -6.28 7.65
CA ALA A 109 19.29 -7.65 7.81
C ALA A 109 18.45 -8.40 8.85
N ASP A 110 18.11 -7.75 9.96
CA ASP A 110 17.27 -8.33 11.01
C ASP A 110 15.80 -8.49 10.55
N LEU A 111 15.20 -7.46 9.93
CA LEU A 111 13.85 -7.53 9.36
C LEU A 111 13.72 -8.64 8.32
N LYS A 112 14.79 -8.92 7.56
CA LYS A 112 14.80 -10.01 6.57
C LYS A 112 14.58 -11.37 7.20
N ILE A 113 15.04 -11.59 8.43
CA ILE A 113 14.86 -12.86 9.13
C ILE A 113 13.37 -13.09 9.41
N VAL A 114 12.62 -12.02 9.70
CA VAL A 114 11.17 -12.07 9.94
C VAL A 114 10.41 -12.46 8.66
N TYR A 115 10.50 -11.66 7.59
CA TYR A 115 9.67 -11.88 6.40
C TYR A 115 10.15 -13.01 5.48
N ALA A 116 11.37 -13.53 5.68
CA ALA A 116 11.89 -14.69 4.96
C ALA A 116 11.77 -16.00 5.75
N ALA A 117 11.12 -15.99 6.92
CA ALA A 117 10.85 -17.19 7.70
C ALA A 117 10.02 -18.21 6.89
N VAL A 118 10.24 -19.50 7.18
CA VAL A 118 9.61 -20.62 6.45
C VAL A 118 8.14 -20.81 6.78
N ASP A 119 7.70 -20.34 7.95
CA ASP A 119 6.33 -20.40 8.45
C ASP A 119 6.03 -19.24 9.41
N GLU A 120 4.75 -19.04 9.70
CA GLU A 120 4.25 -17.98 10.57
C GLU A 120 4.76 -18.07 12.01
N PRO A 121 4.79 -19.24 12.69
CA PRO A 121 5.33 -19.33 14.05
C PRO A 121 6.80 -18.89 14.13
N THR A 122 7.61 -19.28 13.14
CA THR A 122 9.00 -18.84 13.06
C THR A 122 9.08 -17.34 12.81
N ALA A 123 8.24 -16.79 11.92
CA ALA A 123 8.19 -15.35 11.66
C ALA A 123 7.87 -14.55 12.93
N LEU A 124 6.89 -14.99 13.72
CA LEU A 124 6.48 -14.36 14.98
C LEU A 124 7.62 -14.40 16.01
N TYR A 125 8.27 -15.56 16.19
CA TYR A 125 9.41 -15.66 17.10
C TYR A 125 10.57 -14.73 16.69
N GLN A 126 10.84 -14.61 15.39
CA GLN A 126 11.88 -13.71 14.89
C GLN A 126 11.47 -12.24 15.02
N LEU A 127 10.17 -11.94 14.93
CA LEU A 127 9.63 -10.60 15.18
C LEU A 127 9.80 -10.20 16.66
N ASP A 128 9.48 -11.10 17.59
CA ASP A 128 9.70 -10.88 19.02
C ASP A 128 11.19 -10.65 19.33
N THR A 129 12.06 -11.47 18.73
CA THR A 129 13.53 -11.32 18.86
C THR A 129 14.03 -10.00 18.26
N PHE A 130 13.36 -9.47 17.24
CA PHE A 130 13.69 -8.18 16.64
C PHE A 130 13.28 -7.00 17.55
N ASP A 131 12.15 -7.09 18.24
CA ASP A 131 11.65 -6.03 19.15
C ASP A 131 12.52 -5.85 20.41
N GLU A 132 13.21 -6.91 20.83
CA GLU A 132 14.11 -6.89 22.00
C GLU A 132 15.47 -6.19 21.74
N LYS A 133 15.79 -5.81 20.49
CA LYS A 133 17.07 -5.21 20.10
C LYS A 133 17.04 -3.69 20.10
#